data_AF-A0A945FWP2-F1
#
_entry.id   AF-A0A945FWP2-F1
#
_cell.length_a   1.000
_cell.length_b   1.000
_cell.length_c   1.000
_cell.angle_alpha   90.00
_cell.angle_beta   90.00
_cell.angle_gamma   90.00
#
_symmetry.space_group_name_H-M   'P 1'
#
loop_
_entity.id
_entity.type
_entity.pdbx_description
1 polymer ?
#
loop_
_entity_poly.entity_id
_entity_poly.type
_entity_poly.pdbx_seq_one_letter_code
_entity_poly.pdbx_strand_id
1 'polypeptide(L)'
;MGQSTITTTESDLSYPPDSYRKSFLHILLSTALLTLFISFLYYSQLKTQFESSRNQLQLHEEQLVNLSNTQSIHQFKLLQKLISSISQVNQAVKLTVAEFVDSRKTLDILKQAKINYAQGFFIGKPSEIIPVKTPDLFYSKTSQSESLH
;
A
#
# COMPACT_ATOMS: atom_id res chain seq x y z
N MET A 1 26.68 -23.15 101.73
CA MET A 1 27.54 -23.14 100.53
C MET A 1 26.98 -24.16 99.55
N GLY A 2 26.58 -23.70 98.37
CA GLY A 2 26.07 -24.55 97.29
C GLY A 2 25.57 -23.61 96.18
N GLN A 3 26.49 -23.13 95.35
CA GLN A 3 26.19 -22.15 94.31
C GLN A 3 25.33 -22.77 93.22
N SER A 4 24.23 -22.08 92.86
CA SER A 4 23.41 -22.40 91.69
C SER A 4 24.05 -21.72 90.48
N THR A 5 24.66 -22.51 89.59
CA THR A 5 25.16 -22.02 88.31
C THR A 5 24.13 -22.35 87.24
N ILE A 6 23.42 -21.32 86.79
CA ILE A 6 22.58 -21.36 85.60
C ILE A 6 23.52 -21.17 84.41
N THR A 7 23.73 -22.20 83.61
CA THR A 7 24.41 -22.09 82.31
C THR A 7 23.37 -21.89 81.22
N THR A 8 23.26 -20.65 80.76
CA THR A 8 22.58 -20.23 79.54
C THR A 8 23.18 -20.96 78.35
N THR A 9 22.42 -21.84 77.70
CA THR A 9 22.80 -22.45 76.43
C THR A 9 22.64 -21.40 75.33
N GLU A 10 23.76 -20.92 74.80
CA GLU A 10 23.78 -20.16 73.54
C GLU A 10 23.10 -20.99 72.45
N SER A 11 22.11 -20.39 71.81
CA SER A 11 21.49 -20.90 70.59
C SER A 11 22.53 -20.91 69.48
N ASP A 12 23.24 -22.04 69.37
CA ASP A 12 24.19 -22.30 68.31
C ASP A 12 23.44 -22.31 66.97
N LEU A 13 23.56 -21.21 66.23
CA LEU A 13 22.98 -21.05 64.90
C LEU A 13 23.85 -21.86 63.93
N SER A 14 23.68 -23.18 63.96
CA SER A 14 24.42 -24.14 63.15
C SER A 14 24.17 -23.85 61.67
N TYR A 15 25.16 -23.26 61.00
CA TYR A 15 25.12 -23.04 59.57
C TYR A 15 24.99 -24.38 58.83
N PRO A 16 24.15 -24.47 57.78
CA PRO A 16 23.98 -25.70 57.03
C PRO A 16 25.31 -26.10 56.37
N PRO A 17 25.66 -27.41 56.36
CA PRO A 17 26.98 -27.85 55.90
C PRO A 17 27.20 -27.51 54.41
N ASP A 18 28.45 -27.21 54.03
CA ASP A 18 28.82 -26.65 52.72
C ASP A 18 28.33 -27.44 51.49
N SER A 19 28.03 -28.72 51.67
CA SER A 19 27.40 -29.57 50.65
C SER A 19 26.05 -29.02 50.17
N TYR A 20 25.23 -28.50 51.08
CA TYR A 20 23.91 -27.94 50.76
C TYR A 20 24.02 -26.62 49.99
N ARG A 21 25.04 -25.81 50.25
CA ARG A 21 25.27 -24.53 49.55
C ARG A 21 25.59 -24.74 48.08
N LYS A 22 26.44 -25.73 47.76
CA LYS A 22 26.76 -26.07 46.37
C LYS A 22 25.55 -26.66 45.64
N SER A 23 24.84 -27.59 46.27
CA SER A 23 23.62 -28.18 45.70
C SER A 23 22.56 -27.11 45.40
N PHE A 24 22.35 -26.18 46.33
CA PHE A 24 21.43 -25.06 46.16
C PHE A 24 21.84 -24.13 45.00
N LEU A 25 23.13 -23.79 44.88
CA LEU A 25 23.64 -22.98 43.77
C LEU A 25 23.44 -23.67 42.41
N HIS A 26 23.61 -24.99 42.33
CA HIS A 26 23.37 -25.74 41.10
C HIS A 26 21.88 -25.77 40.72
N ILE A 27 20.98 -25.92 41.69
CA ILE A 27 19.52 -25.86 41.45
C ILE A 27 19.11 -24.46 40.98
N LEU A 28 19.63 -23.41 41.62
CA LEU A 28 19.36 -22.02 41.23
C LEU A 28 19.86 -21.74 39.79
N LEU A 29 21.08 -22.20 39.46
CA LEU A 29 21.65 -22.03 38.14
C LEU A 29 20.86 -22.81 37.07
N SER A 30 20.46 -24.05 37.38
CA SER A 30 19.67 -24.89 36.48
C SER A 30 18.29 -24.28 36.18
N THR A 31 17.59 -23.79 37.21
CA THR A 31 16.29 -23.12 37.04
C THR A 31 16.41 -21.82 36.26
N ALA A 32 17.44 -21.01 36.53
CA ALA A 32 17.73 -19.81 35.74
C ALA A 32 17.97 -20.14 34.26
N LEU A 33 18.81 -21.13 33.96
CA LEU A 33 19.05 -21.60 32.59
C LEU A 33 17.77 -22.11 31.92
N LEU A 34 16.93 -22.85 32.64
CA LEU A 34 15.68 -23.38 32.10
C LEU A 34 14.70 -22.25 31.74
N THR A 35 14.56 -21.23 32.60
CA THR A 35 13.69 -20.08 32.31
C THR A 35 14.18 -19.27 31.12
N LEU A 36 15.50 -19.04 31.01
CA LEU A 36 16.10 -18.38 29.85
C LEU A 36 15.87 -19.18 28.58
N PHE A 37 16.02 -20.51 28.64
CA PHE A 37 15.79 -21.37 27.50
C PHE A 37 14.33 -21.37 27.04
N ILE A 38 13.38 -21.49 27.95
CA ILE A 38 11.94 -21.41 27.63
C ILE A 38 11.58 -20.04 27.07
N SER A 39 12.11 -18.96 27.65
CA SER A 39 11.89 -17.59 27.14
C SER A 39 12.50 -17.40 25.75
N PHE A 40 13.65 -18.01 25.46
CA PHE A 40 14.27 -18.00 24.15
C PHE A 40 13.42 -18.74 23.11
N LEU A 41 12.92 -19.93 23.44
CA LEU A 41 12.02 -20.68 22.57
C LEU A 41 10.73 -19.89 22.27
N TYR A 42 10.14 -19.27 23.30
CA TYR A 42 8.97 -18.43 23.16
C TYR A 42 9.24 -17.22 22.25
N TYR A 43 10.35 -16.49 22.47
CA TYR A 43 10.74 -15.37 21.62
C TYR A 43 10.97 -15.79 20.16
N SER A 44 11.63 -16.93 19.95
CA SER A 44 11.86 -17.50 18.61
C SER A 44 10.54 -17.80 17.88
N GLN A 45 9.56 -18.35 18.59
CA GLN A 45 8.24 -18.63 18.04
C GLN A 45 7.46 -17.35 17.73
N LEU A 46 7.51 -16.33 18.60
CA LEU A 46 6.85 -15.05 18.34
C LEU A 46 7.46 -14.34 17.13
N LYS A 47 8.79 -14.38 16.99
CA LYS A 47 9.49 -13.78 15.86
C LYS A 47 9.05 -14.40 14.54
N THR A 48 9.01 -15.73 14.46
CA THR A 48 8.59 -16.43 13.24
C THR A 48 7.13 -16.14 12.87
N GLN A 49 6.23 -16.06 13.86
CA GLN A 49 4.83 -15.70 13.62
C GLN A 49 4.69 -14.26 13.12
N PHE A 50 5.40 -13.31 13.72
CA PHE A 50 5.36 -11.91 13.29
C PHE A 50 5.90 -11.73 11.86
N GLU A 51 7.02 -12.38 11.55
CA GLU A 51 7.60 -12.37 10.21
C GLU A 51 6.64 -13.01 9.18
N SER A 52 5.99 -14.12 9.54
CA SER A 52 4.98 -14.75 8.67
C SER A 52 3.79 -13.84 8.41
N SER A 53 3.24 -13.17 9.43
CA SER A 53 2.13 -12.22 9.27
C SER A 53 2.51 -11.03 8.39
N ARG A 54 3.73 -10.50 8.54
CA ARG A 54 4.24 -9.42 7.69
C ARG A 54 4.32 -9.83 6.22
N ASN A 55 4.87 -11.01 5.96
CA ASN A 55 5.01 -11.53 4.60
C ASN A 55 3.65 -11.84 3.97
N GLN A 56 2.70 -12.38 4.75
CA GLN A 56 1.33 -12.61 4.27
C GLN A 56 0.61 -11.30 3.93
N LEU A 57 0.80 -10.25 4.73
CA LEU A 57 0.21 -8.95 4.46
C LEU A 57 0.74 -8.36 3.14
N GLN A 58 2.05 -8.43 2.92
CA GLN A 58 2.67 -7.99 1.67
C GLN A 58 2.14 -8.77 0.46
N LEU A 59 2.04 -10.10 0.57
CA LEU A 59 1.51 -10.94 -0.50
C LEU A 59 0.03 -10.62 -0.81
N HIS A 60 -0.78 -10.36 0.23
CA HIS A 60 -2.16 -9.98 0.06
C HIS A 60 -2.30 -8.60 -0.61
N GLU A 61 -1.48 -7.63 -0.22
CA GLU A 61 -1.44 -6.31 -0.87
C GLU A 61 -1.04 -6.44 -2.36
N GLU A 62 -0.02 -7.23 -2.68
CA GLU A 62 0.37 -7.51 -4.07
C GLU A 62 -0.74 -8.18 -4.88
N GLN A 63 -1.46 -9.14 -4.27
CA GLN A 63 -2.61 -9.78 -4.89
C GLN A 63 -3.74 -8.77 -5.19
N LEU A 64 -4.05 -7.86 -4.25
CA LEU A 64 -5.05 -6.82 -4.46
C LEU A 64 -4.65 -5.86 -5.57
N VAL A 65 -3.37 -5.45 -5.61
CA VAL A 65 -2.85 -4.57 -6.67
C VAL A 65 -2.92 -5.27 -8.03
N ASN A 66 -2.53 -6.55 -8.12
CA ASN A 66 -2.60 -7.32 -9.36
C ASN A 66 -4.04 -7.55 -9.83
N LEU A 67 -4.96 -7.86 -8.92
CA LEU A 67 -6.38 -8.01 -9.24
C LEU A 67 -6.98 -6.67 -9.73
N SER A 68 -6.66 -5.57 -9.05
CA SER A 68 -7.08 -4.23 -9.45
C SER A 68 -6.53 -3.83 -10.83
N ASN A 69 -5.24 -4.10 -11.09
CA ASN A 69 -4.60 -3.84 -12.38
C ASN A 69 -5.22 -4.69 -13.50
N THR A 70 -5.44 -5.98 -13.28
CA THR A 70 -6.07 -6.85 -14.29
C THR A 70 -7.53 -6.46 -14.54
N GLN A 71 -8.28 -6.13 -13.49
CA GLN A 71 -9.66 -5.66 -13.59
C GLN A 71 -9.74 -4.33 -14.35
N SER A 72 -8.90 -3.34 -14.03
CA SER A 72 -8.86 -2.05 -14.73
C SER A 72 -8.47 -2.20 -16.20
N ILE A 73 -7.49 -3.05 -16.53
CA ILE A 73 -7.15 -3.39 -17.92
C ILE A 73 -8.33 -4.04 -18.65
N HIS A 74 -9.03 -4.96 -18.00
CA HIS A 74 -10.21 -5.62 -18.59
C HIS A 74 -11.34 -4.61 -18.86
N GLN A 75 -11.64 -3.73 -17.89
CA GLN A 75 -12.64 -2.66 -18.04
C GLN A 75 -12.25 -1.69 -19.17
N PHE A 76 -10.99 -1.28 -19.24
CA PHE A 76 -10.49 -0.41 -20.30
C PHE A 76 -10.59 -1.07 -21.68
N LYS A 77 -10.32 -2.38 -21.79
CA LYS A 77 -10.47 -3.14 -23.03
C LYS A 77 -11.93 -3.30 -23.45
N LEU A 78 -12.83 -3.53 -22.49
CA LEU A 78 -14.27 -3.56 -22.74
C LEU A 78 -14.77 -2.20 -23.23
N LEU A 79 -14.37 -1.12 -22.58
CA LEU A 79 -14.73 0.24 -22.98
C LEU A 79 -14.21 0.55 -24.39
N GLN A 80 -12.95 0.23 -24.69
CA GLN A 80 -12.40 0.38 -26.03
C GLN A 80 -13.16 -0.45 -27.07
N LYS A 81 -13.55 -1.68 -26.73
CA LYS A 81 -14.32 -2.55 -27.63
C LYS A 81 -15.72 -2.00 -27.85
N LEU A 82 -16.38 -1.47 -26.82
CA LEU A 82 -17.67 -0.79 -26.92
C LEU A 82 -17.58 0.45 -27.81
N ILE A 83 -16.60 1.34 -27.57
CA ILE A 83 -16.35 2.52 -28.40
C ILE A 83 -16.08 2.10 -29.85
N SER A 84 -15.27 1.06 -30.06
CA SER A 84 -14.97 0.54 -31.39
C SER A 84 -16.18 -0.10 -32.06
N SER A 85 -17.05 -0.77 -31.32
CA SER A 85 -18.30 -1.34 -31.85
C SER A 85 -19.31 -0.25 -32.19
N ILE A 86 -19.47 0.76 -31.35
CA ILE A 86 -20.27 1.96 -31.66
C ILE A 86 -19.69 2.65 -32.89
N SER A 87 -18.36 2.81 -32.98
CA SER A 87 -17.69 3.39 -34.14
C SER A 87 -17.78 2.51 -35.40
N GLN A 88 -17.88 1.19 -35.30
CA GLN A 88 -18.08 0.32 -36.45
C GLN A 88 -19.53 0.37 -36.92
N VAL A 89 -20.48 0.48 -35.98
CA VAL A 89 -21.89 0.78 -36.25
C VAL A 89 -22.06 2.20 -36.82
N ASN A 90 -21.11 3.14 -36.61
CA ASN A 90 -21.11 4.47 -37.26
C ASN A 90 -20.85 4.45 -38.78
N GLN A 91 -20.42 3.34 -39.38
CA GLN A 91 -20.56 3.24 -40.84
C GLN A 91 -22.05 3.23 -41.25
N ALA A 92 -22.97 2.97 -40.32
CA ALA A 92 -24.42 3.06 -40.50
C ALA A 92 -25.11 4.22 -39.73
N VAL A 93 -24.50 4.80 -38.69
CA VAL A 93 -25.07 5.95 -37.92
C VAL A 93 -24.25 7.22 -38.16
N LYS A 94 -24.92 8.25 -38.70
CA LYS A 94 -24.30 9.35 -39.46
C LYS A 94 -23.47 10.36 -38.64
N LEU A 95 -23.59 10.47 -37.31
CA LEU A 95 -22.87 11.49 -36.51
C LEU A 95 -22.64 11.04 -35.05
N THR A 96 -21.43 11.18 -34.52
CA THR A 96 -21.09 10.97 -33.10
C THR A 96 -20.51 12.20 -32.42
N VAL A 97 -20.90 12.42 -31.16
CA VAL A 97 -20.41 13.53 -30.31
C VAL A 97 -19.76 12.94 -29.07
N ALA A 98 -18.51 13.32 -28.77
CA ALA A 98 -17.85 13.00 -27.51
C ALA A 98 -17.93 14.17 -26.53
N GLU A 99 -18.50 13.95 -25.34
CA GLU A 99 -18.64 14.97 -24.30
C GLU A 99 -17.46 14.96 -23.30
N PHE A 100 -17.35 16.02 -22.51
CA PHE A 100 -16.35 16.22 -21.44
C PHE A 100 -14.88 16.21 -21.90
N VAL A 101 -14.60 16.70 -23.11
CA VAL A 101 -13.22 16.88 -23.58
C VAL A 101 -12.51 17.99 -22.80
N ASP A 102 -11.53 17.60 -21.99
CA ASP A 102 -10.83 18.46 -21.03
C ASP A 102 -9.35 18.68 -21.36
N SER A 103 -8.81 17.98 -22.36
CA SER A 103 -7.41 18.11 -22.77
C SER A 103 -7.18 17.86 -24.26
N ARG A 104 -6.06 18.39 -24.77
CA ARG A 104 -5.52 18.12 -26.10
C ARG A 104 -5.35 16.61 -26.35
N LYS A 105 -4.82 15.89 -25.35
CA LYS A 105 -4.58 14.45 -25.42
C LYS A 105 -5.86 13.67 -25.65
N THR A 106 -6.93 14.00 -24.93
CA THR A 106 -8.26 13.41 -25.12
C THR A 106 -8.78 13.70 -26.53
N LEU A 107 -8.65 14.95 -27.01
CA LEU A 107 -9.08 15.34 -28.35
C LEU A 107 -8.32 14.59 -29.46
N ASP A 108 -7.02 14.32 -29.28
CA ASP A 108 -6.22 13.56 -30.24
C ASP A 108 -6.63 12.08 -30.33
N ILE A 109 -7.00 11.46 -29.20
CA ILE A 109 -7.53 10.09 -29.18
C ILE A 109 -8.87 10.04 -29.93
N LEU A 110 -9.76 11.01 -29.68
CA LEU A 110 -11.07 11.08 -30.34
C LEU A 110 -10.94 11.26 -31.87
N LYS A 111 -9.95 12.05 -32.31
CA LYS A 111 -9.62 12.22 -33.72
C LYS A 111 -9.18 10.89 -34.36
N GLN A 112 -8.30 10.13 -33.69
CA GLN A 112 -7.86 8.82 -34.17
C GLN A 112 -9.01 7.81 -34.23
N ALA A 113 -9.96 7.90 -33.28
CA ALA A 113 -11.16 7.08 -33.23
C ALA A 113 -12.26 7.50 -34.22
N LYS A 114 -12.02 8.51 -35.08
CA LYS A 114 -12.96 9.01 -36.10
C LYS A 114 -14.31 9.49 -35.53
N ILE A 115 -14.30 10.06 -34.31
CA ILE A 115 -15.49 10.72 -33.74
C ILE A 115 -15.77 12.03 -34.49
N ASN A 116 -17.04 12.33 -34.81
CA ASN A 116 -17.41 13.45 -35.68
C ASN A 116 -17.38 14.82 -34.99
N TYR A 117 -17.82 14.88 -33.74
CA TYR A 117 -17.91 16.10 -32.95
C TYR A 117 -17.40 15.87 -31.53
N ALA A 118 -16.99 16.94 -30.87
CA ALA A 118 -16.60 16.90 -29.48
C ALA A 118 -17.06 18.16 -28.75
N GLN A 119 -17.40 18.01 -27.47
CA GLN A 119 -17.77 19.08 -26.56
C GLN A 119 -16.99 18.92 -25.25
N GLY A 120 -16.51 20.03 -24.69
CA GLY A 120 -15.88 20.05 -23.38
C GLY A 120 -15.10 21.34 -23.14
N PHE A 121 -14.66 21.56 -21.90
CA PHE A 121 -14.02 22.81 -21.49
C PHE A 121 -12.72 23.12 -22.23
N PHE A 122 -12.04 22.10 -22.77
CA PHE A 122 -10.88 22.30 -23.64
C PHE A 122 -11.26 22.89 -25.00
N ILE A 123 -12.47 22.60 -25.47
CA ILE A 123 -13.00 23.09 -26.76
C ILE A 123 -13.61 24.47 -26.57
N GLY A 124 -14.38 24.65 -25.50
CA GLY A 124 -14.98 25.93 -25.14
C GLY A 124 -15.79 25.80 -23.85
N LYS A 125 -15.74 26.84 -23.02
CA LYS A 125 -16.60 26.93 -21.83
C LYS A 125 -18.02 27.34 -22.24
N PRO A 126 -19.06 26.90 -21.50
CA PRO A 126 -20.41 27.42 -21.69
C PRO A 126 -20.41 28.95 -21.64
N SER A 127 -21.14 29.56 -22.57
CA SER A 127 -21.25 31.00 -22.72
C SER A 127 -22.70 31.34 -23.00
N GLU A 128 -23.18 32.44 -22.42
CA GLU A 128 -24.54 32.95 -22.65
C GLU A 128 -24.75 33.45 -24.08
N ILE A 129 -23.64 33.76 -24.77
CA ILE A 129 -23.61 34.19 -26.16
C ILE A 129 -22.97 33.13 -27.04
N ILE A 130 -23.53 32.93 -28.24
CA ILE A 130 -22.96 32.07 -29.27
C ILE A 130 -21.65 32.70 -29.75
N PRO A 131 -20.51 32.00 -29.63
CA PRO A 131 -19.23 32.55 -30.07
C PRO A 131 -19.24 32.77 -31.59
N VAL A 132 -18.91 34.00 -32.01
CA VAL A 132 -18.87 34.41 -33.42
C VAL A 132 -17.64 33.84 -34.15
N LYS A 133 -16.61 33.42 -33.39
CA LYS A 133 -15.36 32.87 -33.93
C LYS A 133 -15.15 31.45 -33.41
N THR A 134 -14.73 30.55 -34.29
CA THR A 134 -14.34 29.18 -33.91
C THR A 134 -13.11 29.20 -33.01
N PRO A 135 -13.05 28.36 -31.96
CA PRO A 135 -11.86 28.19 -31.15
C PRO A 135 -10.69 27.72 -32.01
N ASP A 136 -9.54 28.35 -31.84
CA ASP A 136 -8.33 27.96 -32.56
C ASP A 136 -7.66 26.77 -31.85
N LEU A 137 -8.12 25.56 -32.17
CA LEU A 137 -7.71 24.32 -31.50
C LEU A 137 -6.46 23.67 -32.12
N PHE A 138 -5.93 24.24 -33.21
CA PHE A 138 -4.93 23.62 -34.07
C PHE A 138 -3.80 24.56 -34.52
N TYR A 139 -3.69 25.78 -33.99
CA TYR A 139 -2.58 26.67 -34.36
C TYR A 139 -1.22 26.10 -33.92
N SER A 140 -0.42 25.72 -34.92
CA SER A 140 1.02 25.57 -34.76
C SER A 140 1.66 26.95 -34.73
N LYS A 141 2.47 27.20 -33.70
CA LYS A 141 3.27 28.40 -33.51
C LYS A 141 4.32 28.57 -34.63
N THR A 142 3.93 29.04 -35.81
CA THR A 142 4.87 29.34 -36.91
C THR A 142 4.35 30.51 -37.76
N SER A 143 4.30 31.73 -37.22
CA SER A 143 4.16 32.99 -38.00
C SER A 143 4.47 34.22 -37.12
N GLN A 144 5.65 34.22 -36.49
CA GLN A 144 6.28 35.45 -36.00
C GLN A 144 7.75 35.47 -36.42
N SER A 145 8.01 35.60 -37.72
CA SER A 145 9.34 35.94 -38.24
C SER A 145 9.35 36.54 -39.65
N GLU A 146 8.25 37.16 -40.12
CA GLU A 146 8.24 37.89 -41.39
C GLU A 146 7.39 39.16 -41.28
N SER A 147 7.90 40.18 -40.60
CA SER A 147 7.56 41.59 -40.90
C SER A 147 8.54 42.59 -40.24
N LEU A 148 9.83 42.27 -40.22
CA LEU A 148 10.86 43.28 -40.05
C LEU A 148 11.91 43.05 -41.13
N HIS A 149 11.64 43.57 -42.32
CA HIS A 149 12.58 44.24 -43.21
C HIS A 149 11.81 44.83 -44.39
#